data_AF-A0A926ACE6-F1
#
_entry.id   AF-A0A926ACE6-F1
#
_cell.length_a   1.000
_cell.length_b   1.000
_cell.length_c   1.000
_cell.angle_alpha   90.00
_cell.angle_beta   90.00
_cell.angle_gamma   90.00
#
_symmetry.space_group_name_H-M   'P 1'
#
loop_
_entity.id
_entity.type
_entity.pdbx_description
1 polymer ?
#
loop_
_entity_poly.entity_id
_entity_poly.type
_entity_poly.pdbx_seq_one_letter_code
_entity_poly.pdbx_strand_id
1 'polypeptide(L)'
;MMNPSQHCLECGALWRDGIACEQHYHQMLAWEFDDPRSGIVHHLTVLCYNLQHPSIYSPEGLAGAVQLLTTFLEQGITPPEMRRNIQPKVDSGKRTTKITKRDIPAVYDSAPSWTLTIQDAIGATSDGHAERVTAWAHAVLTALKTAGVV
;
A
#
# COMPACT_ATOMS: atom_id res chain seq x y z
N MET A 1 -17.96 3.43 -28.09
CA MET A 1 -17.75 2.80 -26.76
C MET A 1 -16.28 2.99 -26.43
N MET A 2 -15.97 3.74 -25.37
CA MET A 2 -14.59 3.90 -24.87
C MET A 2 -14.08 2.50 -24.49
N ASN A 3 -12.95 2.08 -25.06
CA ASN A 3 -12.20 0.95 -24.53
C ASN A 3 -11.82 1.35 -23.11
N PRO A 4 -12.35 0.72 -22.04
CA PRO A 4 -11.87 1.01 -20.70
C PRO A 4 -10.39 0.64 -20.71
N SER A 5 -9.54 1.56 -20.24
CA SER A 5 -8.12 1.36 -20.08
C SER A 5 -7.88 -0.05 -19.53
N GLN A 6 -7.17 -0.92 -20.25
CA GLN A 6 -6.86 -2.26 -19.75
C GLN A 6 -5.86 -2.24 -18.59
N HIS A 7 -5.47 -1.06 -18.12
CA HIS A 7 -4.48 -0.87 -17.08
C HIS A 7 -4.94 0.21 -16.10
N CYS A 8 -4.52 0.06 -14.84
CA CYS A 8 -4.66 1.09 -13.82
C CYS A 8 -3.80 2.31 -14.15
N LEU A 9 -4.38 3.51 -14.05
CA LEU A 9 -3.67 4.77 -14.32
C LEU A 9 -2.70 5.17 -13.21
N GLU A 10 -2.82 4.60 -12.00
CA GLU A 10 -1.95 4.92 -10.86
C GLU A 10 -0.79 3.93 -10.76
N CYS A 11 -1.08 2.64 -10.69
CA CYS A 11 -0.06 1.61 -10.47
C CYS A 11 0.41 0.91 -11.76
N GLY A 12 -0.26 1.10 -12.89
CA GLY A 12 0.07 0.44 -14.16
C GLY A 12 -0.37 -1.03 -14.26
N ALA A 13 -1.03 -1.59 -13.24
CA ALA A 13 -1.49 -2.98 -13.24
C ALA A 13 -2.42 -3.27 -14.42
N LEU A 14 -2.19 -4.38 -15.13
CA LEU A 14 -3.09 -4.86 -16.19
C LEU A 14 -4.38 -5.45 -15.57
N TRP A 15 -5.52 -4.86 -15.89
CA TRP A 15 -6.84 -5.37 -15.54
C TRP A 15 -7.17 -6.59 -16.41
N ARG A 16 -6.90 -7.79 -15.89
CA ARG A 16 -7.28 -9.04 -16.54
C ARG A 16 -8.76 -9.32 -16.29
N ASP A 17 -9.47 -9.74 -17.33
CA ASP A 17 -10.90 -10.09 -17.27
C ASP A 17 -11.80 -8.96 -16.71
N GLY A 18 -11.35 -7.71 -16.84
CA GLY A 18 -12.07 -6.54 -16.32
C GLY A 18 -12.01 -6.37 -14.80
N ILE A 19 -11.15 -7.12 -14.10
CA ILE A 19 -11.00 -7.01 -12.65
C ILE A 19 -10.07 -5.84 -12.33
N ALA A 20 -10.60 -4.85 -11.61
CA ALA A 20 -9.85 -3.67 -11.19
C ALA A 20 -9.01 -3.94 -9.93
N CYS A 21 -8.01 -3.09 -9.69
CA CYS A 21 -7.13 -3.15 -8.51
C CYS A 21 -7.91 -3.19 -7.19
N GLU A 22 -8.99 -2.43 -7.08
CA GLU A 22 -9.85 -2.39 -5.88
C GLU A 22 -10.49 -3.75 -5.58
N GLN A 23 -10.91 -4.49 -6.60
CA GLN A 23 -11.51 -5.82 -6.41
C GLN A 23 -10.47 -6.82 -5.91
N HIS A 24 -9.25 -6.80 -6.47
CA HIS A 24 -8.14 -7.59 -5.95
C HIS A 24 -7.78 -7.22 -4.52
N TYR A 25 -7.78 -5.92 -4.20
CA TYR A 25 -7.53 -5.44 -2.84
C TYR A 25 -8.55 -6.00 -1.85
N HIS A 26 -9.85 -5.91 -2.15
CA HIS A 26 -10.88 -6.47 -1.28
C HIS A 26 -10.80 -8.00 -1.16
N GLN A 27 -10.42 -8.70 -2.22
CA GLN A 27 -10.23 -10.14 -2.17
C GLN A 27 -9.06 -10.53 -1.25
N MET A 28 -7.93 -9.81 -1.30
CA MET A 28 -6.80 -10.01 -0.39
C MET A 28 -7.20 -9.74 1.06
N LEU A 29 -7.94 -8.66 1.32
CA LEU A 29 -8.46 -8.35 2.65
C LEU A 29 -9.41 -9.42 3.18
N ALA A 30 -10.23 -10.03 2.32
CA ALA A 30 -11.09 -11.13 2.70
C ALA A 30 -10.27 -12.36 3.15
N TRP A 31 -9.22 -12.73 2.40
CA TRP A 31 -8.34 -13.84 2.81
C TRP A 31 -7.60 -13.57 4.12
N GLU A 32 -7.17 -12.33 4.34
CA GLU A 32 -6.51 -11.91 5.58
C GLU A 32 -7.45 -11.92 6.78
N PHE A 33 -8.74 -11.66 6.55
CA PHE A 33 -9.78 -11.75 7.57
C PHE A 33 -10.14 -13.20 7.89
N ASP A 34 -10.24 -14.05 6.87
CA ASP A 34 -10.66 -15.45 7.02
C ASP A 34 -9.56 -16.35 7.63
N ASP A 35 -8.28 -16.08 7.36
CA ASP A 35 -7.15 -16.83 7.92
C ASP A 35 -6.13 -15.91 8.62
N PRO A 36 -5.98 -16.01 9.95
CA PRO A 36 -4.99 -15.25 10.69
C PRO A 36 -3.55 -15.40 10.18
N ARG A 37 -3.20 -16.54 9.55
CA ARG A 37 -1.89 -16.78 8.94
C ARG A 37 -1.67 -15.88 7.72
N SER A 38 -2.72 -15.60 6.95
CA SER A 38 -2.70 -14.63 5.87
C SER A 38 -2.69 -13.20 6.41
N GLY A 39 -3.39 -12.95 7.52
CA GLY A 39 -3.48 -11.64 8.18
C GLY A 39 -2.16 -11.08 8.73
N ILE A 40 -1.09 -11.88 8.86
CA ILE A 40 0.22 -11.40 9.35
C ILE A 40 0.81 -10.29 8.46
N VAL A 41 0.51 -10.32 7.17
CA VAL A 41 1.01 -9.34 6.18
C VAL A 41 0.02 -8.21 5.88
N HIS A 42 -1.13 -8.15 6.58
CA HIS A 42 -2.19 -7.16 6.32
C HIS A 42 -1.67 -5.71 6.24
N HIS A 43 -0.79 -5.34 7.17
CA HIS A 43 -0.18 -4.02 7.19
C HIS A 43 0.62 -3.69 5.92
N LEU A 44 1.32 -4.68 5.33
CA LEU A 44 2.03 -4.51 4.07
C LEU A 44 1.06 -4.42 2.89
N THR A 45 0.00 -5.23 2.87
CA THR A 45 -1.05 -5.17 1.83
C THR A 45 -1.65 -3.77 1.74
N VAL A 46 -2.06 -3.20 2.88
CA VAL A 46 -2.63 -1.85 2.94
C VAL A 46 -1.62 -0.79 2.49
N LEU A 47 -0.38 -0.85 2.99
CA LEU A 47 0.65 0.13 2.63
C LEU A 47 0.99 0.08 1.14
N CYS A 48 1.24 -1.10 0.58
CA CYS A 48 1.64 -1.25 -0.82
C CYS A 48 0.52 -0.80 -1.76
N TYR A 49 -0.72 -1.18 -1.47
CA TYR A 49 -1.87 -0.74 -2.27
C TYR A 49 -1.97 0.79 -2.29
N ASN A 50 -1.91 1.42 -1.12
CA ASN A 50 -2.07 2.86 -1.01
C ASN A 50 -0.88 3.66 -1.56
N LEU A 51 0.34 3.13 -1.45
CA LEU A 51 1.53 3.75 -2.03
C LEU A 51 1.52 3.73 -3.55
N GLN A 52 0.93 2.69 -4.16
CA GLN A 52 0.76 2.58 -5.60
C GLN A 52 -0.49 3.30 -6.12
N HIS A 53 -1.42 3.67 -5.23
CA HIS A 53 -2.63 4.46 -5.52
C HIS A 53 -2.64 5.73 -4.64
N PRO A 54 -1.65 6.63 -4.82
CA PRO A 54 -1.40 7.74 -3.89
C PRO A 54 -2.55 8.76 -3.83
N SER A 55 -3.47 8.75 -4.80
CA SER A 55 -4.62 9.66 -4.83
C SER A 55 -5.53 9.55 -3.61
N ILE A 56 -5.46 8.44 -2.88
CA ILE A 56 -6.22 8.24 -1.64
C ILE A 56 -5.61 8.97 -0.43
N TYR A 57 -4.33 9.35 -0.49
CA TYR A 57 -3.59 9.99 0.58
C TYR A 57 -3.57 11.52 0.46
N SER A 58 -3.36 12.20 1.58
CA SER A 58 -2.78 13.55 1.57
C SER A 58 -1.27 13.46 1.38
N PRO A 59 -0.57 14.52 0.96
CA PRO A 59 0.88 14.51 0.83
C PRO A 59 1.62 14.06 2.11
N GLU A 60 1.15 14.49 3.28
CA GLU A 60 1.71 14.09 4.58
C GLU A 60 1.41 12.62 4.89
N GLY A 61 0.21 12.15 4.53
CA GLY A 61 -0.18 10.75 4.67
C GLY A 61 0.70 9.84 3.80
N LEU A 62 1.02 10.27 2.59
CA LEU A 62 1.91 9.55 1.68
C LEU A 62 3.32 9.45 2.24
N ALA A 63 3.90 10.57 2.70
CA ALA A 63 5.22 10.58 3.34
C ALA A 63 5.26 9.69 4.59
N GLY A 64 4.20 9.71 5.40
CA GLY A 64 4.05 8.83 6.55
C GLY A 64 3.98 7.35 6.16
N ALA A 65 3.25 7.00 5.11
CA ALA A 65 3.14 5.63 4.60
C ALA A 65 4.47 5.12 4.05
N VAL A 66 5.21 5.96 3.33
CA VAL A 66 6.57 5.66 2.85
C VAL A 66 7.49 5.33 4.03
N GLN A 67 7.53 6.18 5.06
CA GLN A 67 8.34 5.95 6.25
C GLN A 67 7.94 4.65 6.98
N LEU A 68 6.64 4.35 7.06
CA LEU A 68 6.15 3.11 7.65
C LEU A 68 6.68 1.89 6.91
N LEU A 69 6.56 1.86 5.57
CA LEU A 69 7.03 0.74 4.77
C LEU A 69 8.54 0.51 4.96
N THR A 70 9.35 1.58 4.88
CA THR A 70 10.79 1.53 5.14
C THR A 70 11.08 0.97 6.53
N THR A 71 10.36 1.43 7.54
CA THR A 71 10.54 0.97 8.93
C THR A 71 10.21 -0.52 9.09
N PHE A 72 9.10 -0.98 8.53
CA PHE A 72 8.70 -2.39 8.57
C PHE A 72 9.76 -3.30 7.93
N LEU A 73 10.25 -2.93 6.75
CA LEU A 73 11.13 -3.79 5.96
C LEU A 73 12.62 -3.72 6.36
N GLU A 74 13.11 -2.55 6.78
CA GLU A 74 14.53 -2.37 7.11
C GLU A 74 14.84 -2.61 8.59
N GLN A 75 13.91 -2.25 9.48
CA GLN A 75 14.10 -2.38 10.92
C GLN A 75 13.42 -3.62 11.50
N GLY A 76 12.60 -4.32 10.72
CA GLY A 76 11.91 -5.54 11.15
C GLY A 76 10.89 -5.33 12.27
N ILE A 77 10.40 -4.10 12.44
CA ILE A 77 9.46 -3.75 13.51
C ILE A 77 8.11 -4.41 13.24
N THR A 78 7.49 -5.00 14.26
CA THR A 78 6.15 -5.60 14.13
C THR A 78 5.04 -4.55 14.22
N PRO A 79 3.84 -4.78 13.66
CA PRO A 79 2.73 -3.83 13.77
C PRO A 79 2.37 -3.41 15.22
N PRO A 80 2.38 -4.31 16.23
CA PRO A 80 2.18 -3.91 17.63
C PRO A 80 3.25 -2.97 18.16
N GLU A 81 4.52 -3.18 17.80
CA GLU A 81 5.63 -2.28 18.17
C GLU A 81 5.50 -0.94 17.49
N MET A 82 5.16 -0.92 16.21
CA MET A 82 4.93 0.32 15.47
C MET A 82 3.79 1.13 16.08
N ARG A 83 2.67 0.49 16.45
CA ARG A 83 1.57 1.18 17.14
C ARG A 83 2.05 1.82 18.44
N ARG A 84 2.83 1.11 19.27
CA ARG A 84 3.41 1.68 20.49
C ARG A 84 4.29 2.91 20.21
N ASN A 85 5.07 2.87 19.14
CA ASN A 85 5.97 3.96 18.76
C ASN A 85 5.22 5.20 18.21
N ILE A 86 4.08 5.01 17.54
CA ILE A 86 3.29 6.09 16.96
C ILE A 86 2.24 6.62 17.95
N GLN A 87 1.76 5.80 18.88
CA GLN A 87 0.75 6.16 19.89
C GLN A 87 0.97 7.56 20.51
N PRO A 88 2.18 7.94 20.98
CA PRO A 88 2.39 9.27 21.57
C PRO A 88 2.34 10.44 20.57
N LYS A 89 2.45 10.17 19.26
CA LYS A 89 2.39 11.17 18.17
C LYS A 89 0.98 11.37 17.62
N VAL A 90 0.13 10.34 17.71
CA VAL A 90 -1.28 10.39 17.24
C VAL A 90 -2.29 10.55 18.37
N ASP A 91 -1.84 10.52 19.63
CA ASP A 91 -2.71 10.73 20.79
C ASP A 91 -3.44 12.07 20.65
N SER A 92 -4.76 11.99 20.64
CA SER A 92 -5.68 13.02 20.18
C SER A 92 -5.61 14.31 21.01
N GLY A 93 -4.95 14.29 22.17
CA GLY A 93 -4.71 15.44 23.04
C GLY A 93 -3.64 16.45 22.54
N LYS A 94 -2.88 16.15 21.48
CA LYS A 94 -1.84 17.06 20.92
C LYS A 94 -2.03 17.40 19.44
N ARG A 95 -3.22 17.16 18.89
CA ARG A 95 -3.46 17.31 17.46
C ARG A 95 -3.67 18.77 17.06
N THR A 96 -2.68 19.37 16.40
CA THR A 96 -2.80 20.73 15.81
C THR A 96 -3.40 20.72 14.41
N THR A 97 -3.50 19.55 13.76
CA THR A 97 -4.02 19.42 12.39
C THR A 97 -5.47 18.93 12.38
N LYS A 98 -6.39 19.78 11.91
CA LYS A 98 -7.75 19.36 11.58
C LYS A 98 -7.65 18.35 10.43
N ILE A 99 -8.23 17.16 10.58
CA ILE A 99 -8.54 16.32 9.41
C ILE A 99 -9.71 17.00 8.69
N THR A 100 -9.44 18.04 7.92
CA THR A 100 -10.35 18.44 6.86
C THR A 100 -10.14 17.50 5.69
N LYS A 101 -11.25 16.93 5.24
CA LYS A 101 -11.34 16.04 4.08
C LYS A 101 -10.80 16.78 2.85
N ARG A 102 -9.83 16.17 2.15
CA ARG A 102 -9.55 16.27 0.70
C ARG A 102 -9.60 17.69 0.09
N ASP A 103 -8.45 18.33 -0.09
CA ASP A 103 -8.34 19.35 -1.16
C ASP A 103 -7.30 18.96 -2.21
N ILE A 104 -6.22 18.26 -1.83
CA ILE A 104 -5.17 17.89 -2.79
C ILE A 104 -4.78 16.41 -2.58
N PRO A 105 -5.06 15.53 -3.56
CA PRO A 105 -4.56 14.15 -3.54
C PRO A 105 -3.03 14.14 -3.62
N ALA A 106 -2.40 13.20 -2.94
CA ALA A 106 -0.95 13.03 -3.04
C ALA A 106 -0.57 12.58 -4.45
N VAL A 107 0.52 13.15 -4.96
CA VAL A 107 1.13 12.78 -6.25
C VAL A 107 2.64 12.73 -6.00
N TYR A 108 3.32 11.78 -6.64
CA TYR A 108 4.78 11.76 -6.63
C TYR A 108 5.32 12.78 -7.63
N ASP A 109 6.36 13.52 -7.26
CA ASP A 109 7.06 14.43 -8.19
C ASP A 109 7.62 13.67 -9.40
N SER A 110 8.12 12.45 -9.16
CA SER A 110 8.45 11.48 -10.19
C SER A 110 7.78 10.16 -9.85
N ALA A 111 6.85 9.72 -10.70
CA ALA A 111 6.11 8.48 -10.47
C ALA A 111 7.08 7.29 -10.42
N PRO A 112 7.15 6.54 -9.30
CA PRO A 112 8.00 5.37 -9.21
C PRO A 112 7.62 4.34 -10.28
N SER A 113 8.62 3.73 -10.89
CA SER A 113 8.39 2.64 -11.84
C SER A 113 8.13 1.34 -11.08
N TRP A 114 6.85 1.01 -10.90
CA TRP A 114 6.42 -0.20 -10.20
C TRP A 114 6.74 -1.44 -11.01
N THR A 115 7.53 -2.36 -10.44
CA THR A 115 7.88 -3.64 -11.09
C THR A 115 6.94 -4.78 -10.70
N LEU A 116 6.32 -4.68 -9.51
CA LEU A 116 5.23 -5.54 -9.07
C LEU A 116 4.05 -4.67 -8.64
N THR A 117 2.86 -5.13 -8.95
CA THR A 117 1.59 -4.48 -8.63
C THR A 117 0.68 -5.44 -7.87
N ILE A 118 -0.50 -4.95 -7.47
CA ILE A 118 -1.51 -5.82 -6.86
C ILE A 118 -1.91 -7.02 -7.75
N GLN A 119 -1.79 -6.88 -9.07
CA GLN A 119 -2.06 -7.97 -10.01
C GLN A 119 -1.09 -9.14 -9.83
N ASP A 120 0.15 -8.85 -9.44
CA ASP A 120 1.19 -9.86 -9.20
C ASP A 120 1.06 -10.44 -7.79
N ALA A 121 0.52 -9.66 -6.85
CA ALA A 121 0.33 -10.07 -5.46
C ALA A 121 -0.91 -10.96 -5.25
N ILE A 122 -2.01 -10.73 -5.98
CA ILE A 122 -3.30 -11.38 -5.71
C ILE A 122 -3.25 -12.92 -5.88
N GLY A 123 -2.50 -13.50 -6.80
CA GLY A 123 -2.50 -14.97 -6.99
C GLY A 123 -3.90 -15.57 -7.26
N ALA A 124 -3.96 -16.88 -7.50
CA ALA A 124 -5.23 -17.57 -7.79
C ALA A 124 -5.99 -17.98 -6.52
N THR A 125 -5.26 -18.24 -5.44
CA THR A 125 -5.77 -18.64 -4.11
C THR A 125 -5.00 -17.91 -3.01
N SER A 126 -5.45 -18.02 -1.77
CA SER A 126 -4.73 -17.50 -0.59
C SER A 126 -3.43 -18.24 -0.29
N ASP A 127 -3.16 -19.38 -0.93
CA ASP A 127 -1.91 -20.11 -0.73
C ASP A 127 -0.72 -19.26 -1.20
N GLY A 128 0.30 -19.10 -0.34
CA GLY A 128 1.45 -18.24 -0.62
C GLY A 128 1.15 -16.74 -0.60
N HIS A 129 -0.01 -16.30 -0.10
CA HIS A 129 -0.39 -14.88 0.01
C HIS A 129 0.68 -14.05 0.73
N ALA A 130 1.11 -14.51 1.91
CA ALA A 130 2.12 -13.80 2.70
C ALA A 130 3.45 -13.61 1.96
N GLU A 131 3.90 -14.62 1.22
CA GLU A 131 5.13 -14.56 0.43
C GLU A 131 5.02 -13.55 -0.72
N ARG A 132 3.89 -13.57 -1.45
CA ARG A 132 3.64 -12.62 -2.55
C ARG A 132 3.53 -11.18 -2.06
N VAL A 133 2.81 -10.94 -0.96
CA VAL A 133 2.71 -9.60 -0.38
C VAL A 133 4.05 -9.10 0.12
N THR A 134 4.86 -9.97 0.73
CA THR A 134 6.22 -9.60 1.18
C THR A 134 7.11 -9.25 -0.01
N ALA A 135 7.09 -10.05 -1.07
CA ALA A 135 7.84 -9.76 -2.30
C ALA A 135 7.37 -8.44 -2.95
N TRP A 136 6.06 -8.20 -2.99
CA TRP A 136 5.49 -6.94 -3.47
C TRP A 136 5.95 -5.74 -2.63
N ALA A 137 5.97 -5.87 -1.30
CA ALA A 137 6.46 -4.82 -0.41
C ALA A 137 7.92 -4.45 -0.65
N HIS A 138 8.80 -5.44 -0.84
CA HIS A 138 10.20 -5.20 -1.20
C HIS A 138 10.35 -4.54 -2.57
N ALA A 139 9.54 -4.92 -3.55
CA ALA A 139 9.54 -4.29 -4.87
C ALA A 139 9.08 -2.82 -4.80
N VAL A 140 8.04 -2.52 -4.02
CA VAL A 140 7.58 -1.13 -3.77
C VAL A 140 8.68 -0.30 -3.13
N LEU A 141 9.33 -0.79 -2.07
CA LEU A 141 10.44 -0.07 -1.43
C LEU A 141 11.62 0.17 -2.39
N THR A 142 11.94 -0.82 -3.22
CA THR A 142 13.00 -0.69 -4.23
C THR A 142 12.68 0.38 -5.27
N ALA A 143 11.43 0.42 -5.75
CA ALA A 143 10.96 1.44 -6.68
C ALA A 143 11.01 2.85 -6.06
N LEU A 144 10.60 2.99 -4.80
CA LEU A 144 10.66 4.26 -4.06
C LEU A 144 12.10 4.77 -3.90
N LYS A 145 13.05 3.89 -3.55
CA LYS A 145 14.49 4.23 -3.50
C LYS A 145 15.04 4.66 -4.84
N THR A 146 14.68 3.92 -5.90
CA THR A 146 15.14 4.21 -7.27
C THR A 146 14.61 5.57 -7.75
N ALA A 147 13.39 5.92 -7.36
CA ALA A 147 12.79 7.21 -7.65
C ALA A 147 13.30 8.35 -6.74
N GLY A 148 14.15 8.07 -5.75
CA GLY A 148 14.68 9.06 -4.81
C GLY A 148 13.66 9.57 -3.79
N VAL A 149 12.59 8.81 -3.54
CA VAL A 149 11.55 9.16 -2.54
C VAL A 149 12.05 8.87 -1.11
N VAL A 150 12.95 7.90 -0.95
CA VAL A 150 13.61 7.50 0.30
C VAL A 150 15.09 7.27 0.10
#